data_AF-A0A9R1QS69-F1
#
_entry.id   AF-A0A9R1QS69-F1
#
_cell.length_a   1.000
_cell.length_b   1.000
_cell.length_c   1.000
_cell.angle_alpha   90.00
_cell.angle_beta   90.00
_cell.angle_gamma   90.00
#
_symmetry.space_group_name_H-M   'P 1'
#
loop_
_entity.id
_entity.type
_entity.pdbx_description
1 polymer ?
#
loop_
_entity_poly.entity_id
_entity_poly.type
_entity_poly.pdbx_seq_one_letter_code
_entity_poly.pdbx_strand_id
1 'polypeptide(L)'
;MKATMDSIFTIAVGVDLDTLSGSDEGSRFAAALDDASEFTLLRFVNAFWKVSRFLNVGAEAALRRRIEVVDEFMYKRIRGRADEISDGGKAHDTVAKDDLLSRFIQATTGDAGEVDYKHLRDMILNIIMAGKDTTAGALAWFLYMMCKHPEVQEKISEEAAVAGQATSSIDDFSRSLNDEALNKMHYLHAALTETLRLYPSLPLILFYF
;
A
#
# COMPACT_ATOMS: atom_id res chain seq x y z
N MET A 1 -6.14 7.80 -5.08
CA MET A 1 -6.13 6.34 -4.84
C MET A 1 -6.11 6.09 -3.34
N LYS A 2 -7.19 6.46 -2.64
CA LYS A 2 -7.23 6.49 -1.17
C LYS A 2 -7.44 5.10 -0.56
N ALA A 3 -8.34 4.30 -1.13
CA ALA A 3 -8.63 2.96 -0.64
C ALA A 3 -7.43 2.01 -0.66
N THR A 4 -6.59 2.05 -1.72
CA THR A 4 -5.38 1.21 -1.78
C THR A 4 -4.29 1.69 -0.83
N MET A 5 -4.19 3.01 -0.60
CA MET A 5 -3.30 3.57 0.42
C MET A 5 -3.71 3.09 1.82
N ASP A 6 -4.96 3.25 2.20
CA ASP A 6 -5.46 2.85 3.52
C ASP A 6 -5.30 1.33 3.72
N SER A 7 -5.60 0.54 2.68
CA SER A 7 -5.43 -0.92 2.70
C SER A 7 -3.96 -1.36 2.87
N ILE A 8 -3.03 -0.86 2.05
CA ILE A 8 -1.61 -1.25 2.16
C ILE A 8 -0.99 -0.75 3.47
N PHE A 9 -1.40 0.43 3.93
CA PHE A 9 -0.91 0.99 5.19
C PHE A 9 -1.39 0.15 6.39
N THR A 10 -2.64 -0.32 6.36
CA THR A 10 -3.18 -1.24 7.37
C THR A 10 -2.41 -2.55 7.39
N ILE A 11 -2.12 -3.14 6.23
CA ILE A 11 -1.33 -4.39 6.14
C ILE A 11 0.12 -4.18 6.62
N ALA A 12 0.72 -3.06 6.25
CA ALA A 12 2.14 -2.80 6.51
C ALA A 12 2.41 -2.36 7.95
N VAL A 13 1.54 -1.54 8.53
CA VAL A 13 1.76 -0.85 9.82
C VAL A 13 0.72 -1.23 10.88
N GLY A 14 -0.37 -1.92 10.51
CA GLY A 14 -1.41 -2.36 11.45
C GLY A 14 -2.36 -1.26 11.90
N VAL A 15 -2.34 -0.09 11.25
CA VAL A 15 -3.14 1.08 11.61
C VAL A 15 -3.90 1.57 10.39
N ASP A 16 -5.15 1.95 10.56
CA ASP A 16 -5.89 2.64 9.51
C ASP A 16 -5.35 4.07 9.32
N LEU A 17 -4.92 4.38 8.10
CA LEU A 17 -4.43 5.72 7.74
C LEU A 17 -5.57 6.73 7.66
N ASP A 18 -6.79 6.24 7.41
CA ASP A 18 -8.03 7.01 7.40
C ASP A 18 -7.97 8.22 6.44
N THR A 19 -7.44 7.99 5.23
CA THR A 19 -7.44 9.03 4.19
C THR A 19 -8.83 9.23 3.58
N LEU A 20 -9.72 8.24 3.76
CA LEU A 20 -11.10 8.27 3.30
C LEU A 20 -12.02 9.15 4.15
N SER A 21 -11.93 9.10 5.49
CA SER A 21 -12.78 9.93 6.36
C SER A 21 -12.20 11.31 6.68
N GLY A 22 -10.90 11.50 6.39
CA GLY A 22 -10.26 12.81 6.37
C GLY A 22 -9.40 13.11 7.60
N SER A 23 -8.68 12.12 8.13
CA SER A 23 -7.67 12.38 9.15
C SER A 23 -6.63 13.39 8.62
N ASP A 24 -6.31 14.43 9.42
CA ASP A 24 -5.36 15.47 9.00
C ASP A 24 -3.96 14.87 8.79
N GLU A 25 -3.52 14.01 9.71
CA GLU A 25 -2.17 13.46 9.69
C GLU A 25 -1.97 12.44 8.54
N GLY A 26 -2.91 11.51 8.35
CA GLY A 26 -2.83 10.50 7.29
C GLY A 26 -2.97 11.10 5.90
N SER A 27 -3.87 12.07 5.72
CA SER A 27 -4.02 12.79 4.45
C SER A 27 -2.77 13.61 4.11
N ARG A 28 -2.13 14.25 5.10
CA ARG A 28 -0.87 14.99 4.91
C ARG A 28 0.28 14.05 4.54
N PHE A 29 0.38 12.89 5.17
CA PHE A 29 1.34 11.86 4.81
C PHE A 29 1.14 11.39 3.36
N ALA A 30 -0.09 11.02 3.00
CA ALA A 30 -0.41 10.54 1.66
C ALA A 30 -0.10 11.58 0.58
N ALA A 31 -0.47 12.85 0.80
CA ALA A 31 -0.15 13.94 -0.12
C ALA A 31 1.37 14.19 -0.22
N ALA A 32 2.10 14.12 0.89
CA ALA A 32 3.56 14.24 0.86
C ALA A 32 4.24 13.09 0.11
N LEU A 33 3.73 11.87 0.24
CA LEU A 33 4.23 10.70 -0.47
C LEU A 33 3.95 10.77 -1.97
N ASP A 34 2.77 11.26 -2.37
CA ASP A 34 2.41 11.49 -3.77
C ASP A 34 3.29 12.58 -4.40
N ASP A 35 3.43 13.74 -3.76
CA ASP A 35 4.33 14.82 -4.19
C ASP A 35 5.77 14.33 -4.30
N ALA A 36 6.25 13.54 -3.32
CA ALA A 36 7.61 13.00 -3.33
C ALA A 36 7.84 12.05 -4.52
N SER A 37 6.84 11.24 -4.84
CA SER A 37 6.87 10.33 -5.98
C SER A 37 6.90 11.10 -7.30
N GLU A 38 6.06 12.13 -7.44
CA GLU A 38 6.02 12.99 -8.63
C GLU A 38 7.35 13.72 -8.85
N PHE A 39 7.90 14.37 -7.82
CA PHE A 39 9.20 15.04 -7.95
C PHE A 39 10.33 14.07 -8.26
N THR A 40 10.26 12.83 -7.76
CA THR A 40 11.23 11.79 -8.10
C THR A 40 11.11 11.40 -9.57
N LEU A 41 9.90 11.32 -10.14
CA LEU A 41 9.68 11.04 -11.55
C LEU A 41 10.26 12.15 -12.47
N LEU A 42 10.23 13.41 -12.04
CA LEU A 42 10.83 14.51 -12.79
C LEU A 42 12.35 14.35 -13.00
N ARG A 43 13.03 13.54 -12.18
CA ARG A 43 14.47 13.25 -12.35
C ARG A 43 14.78 12.49 -13.63
N PHE A 44 13.82 11.72 -14.17
CA PHE A 44 13.99 10.99 -15.42
C PHE A 44 14.03 11.92 -16.64
N VAL A 45 13.38 13.09 -16.56
CA VAL A 45 13.34 14.08 -17.66
C VAL A 45 14.34 15.22 -17.46
N ASN A 46 14.73 15.52 -16.22
CA ASN A 46 15.64 16.61 -15.90
C ASN A 46 17.06 16.12 -15.58
N ALA A 47 17.96 16.09 -16.57
CA ALA A 47 19.35 15.69 -16.38
C ALA A 47 20.15 16.55 -15.37
N PHE A 48 19.69 17.77 -15.07
CA PHE A 48 20.33 18.68 -14.12
C PHE A 48 19.81 18.54 -12.68
N TRP A 49 18.99 17.52 -12.38
CA TRP A 49 18.41 17.33 -11.05
C TRP A 49 19.46 17.28 -9.92
N LYS A 50 20.66 16.73 -10.18
CA LYS A 50 21.76 16.70 -9.19
C LYS A 50 22.23 18.11 -8.80
N VAL A 51 22.26 19.04 -9.75
CA VAL A 51 22.65 20.44 -9.50
C VAL A 51 21.55 21.15 -8.72
N SER A 52 20.28 20.98 -9.11
CA SER A 52 19.13 21.53 -8.37
C SER A 52 19.06 20.99 -6.94
N ARG A 53 19.42 19.72 -6.74
CA ARG A 53 19.53 19.09 -5.42
C ARG A 53 20.68 19.67 -4.60
N PHE A 54 21.85 19.86 -5.21
CA PHE A 54 23.00 20.48 -4.54
C PHE A 54 22.70 21.93 -4.11
N LEU A 55 22.03 22.69 -4.97
CA LEU A 55 21.63 24.08 -4.69
C LEU A 55 20.38 24.17 -3.81
N ASN A 56 19.70 23.05 -3.52
CA ASN A 56 18.44 22.98 -2.78
C ASN A 56 17.38 23.96 -3.33
N VAL A 57 17.13 23.91 -4.64
CA VAL A 57 16.15 24.78 -5.33
C VAL A 57 15.12 23.98 -6.13
N GLY A 58 13.96 24.60 -6.36
CA GLY A 58 12.90 24.04 -7.21
C GLY A 58 12.30 22.73 -6.67
N ALA A 59 12.04 21.78 -7.58
CA ALA A 59 11.43 20.49 -7.26
C ALA A 59 12.25 19.66 -6.25
N GLU A 60 13.58 19.74 -6.26
CA GLU A 60 14.42 19.00 -5.31
C GLU A 60 14.32 19.56 -3.88
N ALA A 61 14.17 20.88 -3.75
CA ALA A 61 13.92 21.52 -2.45
C ALA A 61 12.52 21.20 -1.91
N ALA A 62 11.53 21.09 -2.80
CA ALA A 62 10.20 20.64 -2.44
C ALA A 62 10.21 19.16 -2.02
N LEU A 63 10.85 18.29 -2.80
CA LEU A 63 11.03 16.87 -2.51
C LEU A 63 11.67 16.64 -1.15
N ARG A 64 12.74 17.37 -0.82
CA ARG A 64 13.37 17.28 0.50
C ARG A 64 12.37 17.55 1.63
N ARG A 65 11.58 18.63 1.53
CA ARG A 65 10.55 18.96 2.53
C ARG A 65 9.45 17.91 2.62
N ARG A 66 9.09 17.26 1.50
CA ARG A 66 8.11 16.17 1.50
C ARG A 66 8.63 14.89 2.14
N ILE A 67 9.89 14.55 1.86
CA ILE A 67 10.58 13.43 2.51
C ILE A 67 10.64 13.65 4.03
N GLU A 68 10.89 14.88 4.49
CA GLU A 68 10.89 15.19 5.94
C GLU A 68 9.52 14.89 6.59
N VAL A 69 8.40 15.22 5.94
CA VAL A 69 7.04 14.90 6.43
C VAL A 69 6.78 13.39 6.45
N VAL A 70 7.19 12.70 5.39
CA VAL A 70 7.07 11.24 5.29
C VAL A 70 7.89 10.55 6.38
N ASP A 71 9.12 10.99 6.60
CA ASP A 71 10.03 10.41 7.58
C ASP A 71 9.56 10.65 9.01
N GLU A 72 9.13 11.87 9.33
CA GLU A 72 8.59 12.19 10.65
C GLU A 72 7.41 11.27 11.00
N PHE A 73 6.47 11.12 10.06
CA PHE A 73 5.31 10.25 10.23
C PHE A 73 5.70 8.78 10.40
N MET A 74 6.56 8.26 9.53
CA MET A 74 6.99 6.86 9.57
C MET A 74 7.79 6.55 10.85
N TYR A 75 8.75 7.38 11.22
CA TYR A 75 9.52 7.16 12.45
C TYR A 75 8.66 7.28 13.71
N LYS A 76 7.63 8.13 13.71
CA LYS A 76 6.64 8.19 14.81
C LYS A 76 5.89 6.86 14.93
N ARG A 77 5.43 6.28 13.82
CA ARG A 77 4.71 4.99 13.80
C ARG A 77 5.60 3.82 14.19
N ILE A 78 6.82 3.74 13.64
CA ILE A 78 7.76 2.66 13.93
C ILE A 78 8.17 2.66 15.40
N ARG A 79 8.49 3.84 15.97
CA ARG A 79 8.83 3.95 17.39
C ARG A 79 7.66 3.58 18.29
N GLY A 80 6.46 4.12 18.02
CA GLY A 80 5.27 3.77 18.78
C GLY A 80 5.00 2.26 18.78
N ARG A 81 5.16 1.61 17.63
CA ARG A 81 4.99 0.15 17.53
C ARG A 81 6.09 -0.64 18.24
N ALA A 82 7.34 -0.18 18.18
CA ALA A 82 8.44 -0.81 18.90
C ALA A 82 8.25 -0.72 20.43
N ASP A 83 7.81 0.42 20.92
CA ASP A 83 7.52 0.65 22.34
C ASP A 83 6.37 -0.25 22.82
N GLU A 84 5.28 -0.37 22.04
CA GLU A 84 4.16 -1.28 22.33
C GLU A 84 4.58 -2.75 22.47
N ILE A 85 5.50 -3.20 21.61
CA ILE A 85 6.04 -4.56 21.63
C ILE A 85 6.96 -4.77 22.85
N SER A 86 7.76 -3.76 23.21
CA SER A 86 8.71 -3.83 24.33
C SER A 86 8.01 -3.82 25.70
N ASP A 87 6.96 -3.03 25.87
CA ASP A 87 6.24 -2.87 27.15
C ASP A 87 5.34 -4.07 27.52
N GLY A 88 5.44 -5.18 26.77
CA GLY A 88 4.65 -6.39 27.01
C GLY A 88 3.15 -6.15 26.89
N GLY A 89 2.76 -5.16 26.07
CA GLY A 89 1.39 -4.70 25.90
C GLY A 89 0.44 -5.88 25.69
N LYS A 90 -0.51 -6.03 26.62
CA LYS A 90 -1.62 -6.99 26.56
C LYS A 90 -2.23 -6.92 25.16
N ALA A 91 -1.97 -7.94 24.34
CA ALA A 91 -2.68 -8.17 23.10
C ALA A 91 -4.14 -8.51 23.43
N HIS A 92 -4.95 -7.48 23.67
CA HIS A 92 -6.36 -7.55 23.42
C HIS A 92 -6.52 -7.65 21.91
N ASP A 93 -7.17 -8.72 21.48
CA ASP A 93 -7.51 -9.09 20.11
C ASP A 93 -6.36 -9.49 19.17
N THR A 94 -6.43 -10.77 18.84
CA THR A 94 -5.99 -11.58 17.68
C THR A 94 -5.65 -10.93 16.33
N VAL A 95 -5.64 -9.59 16.19
CA VAL A 95 -5.23 -8.86 14.97
C VAL A 95 -3.83 -8.25 15.12
N ALA A 96 -3.39 -7.94 16.34
CA ALA A 96 -2.11 -7.28 16.60
C ALA A 96 -0.84 -8.15 16.37
N LYS A 97 -1.01 -9.39 15.89
CA LYS A 97 0.10 -10.33 15.60
C LYS A 97 0.55 -10.36 14.13
N ASP A 98 -0.13 -9.68 13.20
CA ASP A 98 0.05 -9.97 11.75
C ASP A 98 0.52 -8.80 10.86
N ASP A 99 0.70 -7.57 11.36
CA ASP A 99 1.23 -6.50 10.50
C ASP A 99 2.72 -6.70 10.18
N LEU A 100 3.14 -6.26 8.98
CA LEU A 100 4.50 -6.50 8.49
C LEU A 100 5.56 -5.79 9.33
N LEU A 101 5.26 -4.59 9.85
CA LEU A 101 6.16 -3.83 10.72
C LEU A 101 6.47 -4.60 12.00
N SER A 102 5.47 -5.16 12.67
CA SER A 102 5.66 -6.00 13.85
C SER A 102 6.54 -7.21 13.56
N ARG A 103 6.31 -7.87 12.42
CA ARG A 103 7.11 -9.03 11.98
C ARG A 103 8.57 -8.64 11.71
N PHE A 104 8.82 -7.49 11.09
CA PHE A 104 10.18 -7.02 10.86
C PHE A 104 10.89 -6.59 12.14
N ILE A 105 10.20 -5.90 13.06
CA ILE A 105 10.77 -5.56 14.38
C ILE A 105 11.18 -6.84 15.13
N GLN A 106 10.30 -7.84 15.19
CA GLN A 106 10.58 -9.11 15.87
C GLN A 106 11.75 -9.86 15.21
N ALA A 107 11.80 -9.92 13.87
CA ALA A 107 12.88 -10.57 13.15
C ALA A 107 14.24 -9.89 13.36
N THR A 108 14.27 -8.56 13.49
CA THR A 108 15.52 -7.78 13.61
C THR A 108 16.06 -7.75 15.05
N THR A 109 15.18 -7.89 16.05
CA THR A 109 15.56 -7.85 17.47
C THR A 109 16.29 -9.14 17.93
N GLY A 110 16.14 -10.25 17.21
CA GLY A 110 16.69 -11.55 17.59
C GLY A 110 18.20 -11.75 17.40
N ASP A 111 18.85 -11.02 16.48
CA ASP A 111 20.25 -11.30 16.09
C ASP A 111 21.30 -10.29 16.61
N ALA A 112 20.93 -9.04 16.90
CA ALA A 112 21.89 -7.99 17.24
C ALA A 112 21.49 -7.03 18.38
N GLY A 113 20.25 -7.10 18.88
CA GLY A 113 19.76 -6.26 19.98
C GLY A 113 19.55 -4.77 19.64
N GLU A 114 20.01 -4.27 18.48
CA GLU A 114 19.75 -2.91 18.01
C GLU A 114 18.82 -2.91 16.79
N VAL A 115 17.71 -2.19 16.89
CA VAL A 115 16.75 -2.01 15.79
C VAL A 115 17.24 -0.90 14.86
N ASP A 116 17.62 -1.23 13.62
CA ASP A 116 17.88 -0.21 12.59
C ASP A 116 16.55 0.38 12.09
N TYR A 117 16.12 1.44 12.77
CA TYR A 117 14.91 2.19 12.44
C TYR A 117 14.91 2.74 11.01
N LYS A 118 16.08 3.08 10.46
CA LYS A 118 16.17 3.58 9.09
C LYS A 118 15.88 2.46 8.10
N HIS A 119 16.48 1.29 8.31
CA HIS A 119 16.23 0.12 7.47
C HIS A 119 14.75 -0.30 7.51
N LEU A 120 14.14 -0.35 8.70
CA LEU A 120 12.71 -0.62 8.85
C LEU A 120 11.85 0.40 8.10
N ARG A 121 12.17 1.70 8.23
CA ARG A 121 11.49 2.78 7.53
C ARG A 121 11.57 2.59 6.01
N ASP A 122 12.77 2.33 5.49
CA ASP A 122 13.01 2.14 4.06
C ASP A 122 12.23 0.91 3.53
N MET A 123 12.22 -0.21 4.26
CA MET A 123 11.48 -1.42 3.89
C MET A 123 9.97 -1.20 3.87
N ILE A 124 9.40 -0.61 4.92
CA ILE A 124 7.96 -0.40 5.00
C ILE A 124 7.51 0.61 3.94
N LEU A 125 8.25 1.70 3.74
CA LEU A 125 7.94 2.65 2.67
C LEU A 125 8.00 2.00 1.29
N ASN A 126 8.98 1.12 1.03
CA ASN A 126 9.08 0.40 -0.23
C ASN A 126 7.82 -0.46 -0.47
N ILE A 127 7.31 -1.16 0.54
CA ILE A 127 6.09 -1.97 0.43
C ILE A 127 4.86 -1.09 0.18
N ILE A 128 4.72 0.03 0.91
CA ILE A 128 3.61 0.97 0.73
C ILE A 128 3.63 1.54 -0.70
N MET A 129 4.79 2.01 -1.16
CA MET A 129 4.95 2.57 -2.50
C MET A 129 4.66 1.52 -3.59
N ALA A 130 5.19 0.31 -3.44
CA ALA A 130 4.97 -0.77 -4.39
C ALA A 130 3.50 -1.19 -4.47
N GLY A 131 2.80 -1.27 -3.34
CA GLY A 131 1.42 -1.73 -3.27
C GLY A 131 0.37 -0.69 -3.63
N LYS A 132 0.61 0.61 -3.37
CA LYS A 132 -0.44 1.65 -3.48
C LYS A 132 -0.87 1.91 -4.92
N ASP A 133 0.09 2.22 -5.80
CA ASP A 133 -0.18 2.77 -7.13
C ASP A 133 -0.41 1.65 -8.14
N THR A 134 0.34 0.55 -8.01
CA THR A 134 0.24 -0.60 -8.92
C THR A 134 -1.11 -1.30 -8.79
N THR A 135 -1.58 -1.52 -7.56
CA THR A 135 -2.89 -2.11 -7.27
C THR A 135 -4.01 -1.18 -7.69
N ALA A 136 -3.88 0.12 -7.43
CA ALA A 136 -4.91 1.08 -7.83
C ALA A 136 -5.03 1.20 -9.35
N GLY A 137 -3.91 1.19 -10.08
CA GLY A 137 -3.92 1.14 -11.55
C GLY A 137 -4.57 -0.14 -12.06
N ALA A 138 -4.24 -1.29 -11.47
CA ALA A 138 -4.83 -2.57 -11.85
C ALA A 138 -6.35 -2.58 -11.65
N LEU A 139 -6.82 -2.11 -10.48
CA LEU A 139 -8.25 -2.04 -10.16
C LEU A 139 -8.98 -1.03 -11.05
N ALA A 140 -8.39 0.11 -11.36
CA ALA A 140 -9.00 1.10 -12.25
C ALA A 140 -9.23 0.52 -13.66
N TRP A 141 -8.23 -0.16 -14.23
CA TRP A 141 -8.37 -0.84 -15.51
C TRP A 141 -9.34 -2.02 -15.45
N PHE A 142 -9.31 -2.79 -14.36
CA PHE A 142 -10.22 -3.91 -14.16
C PHE A 142 -11.69 -3.45 -14.15
N LEU A 143 -12.00 -2.43 -13.35
CA LEU A 143 -13.35 -1.85 -13.30
C LEU A 143 -13.76 -1.27 -14.65
N TYR A 144 -12.84 -0.60 -15.35
CA TYR A 144 -13.10 -0.13 -16.71
C TYR A 144 -13.46 -1.29 -17.66
N MET A 145 -12.72 -2.41 -17.60
CA MET A 145 -13.02 -3.60 -18.41
C MET A 145 -14.37 -4.22 -18.05
N MET A 146 -14.76 -4.23 -16.77
CA MET A 146 -16.08 -4.72 -16.35
C MET A 146 -17.21 -3.86 -16.94
N CYS A 147 -17.05 -2.53 -16.97
CA CYS A 147 -18.02 -1.66 -17.63
C CYS A 147 -18.13 -1.88 -19.15
N LYS A 148 -17.06 -2.37 -19.79
CA LYS A 148 -17.01 -2.63 -21.24
C LYS A 148 -17.50 -4.03 -21.61
N HIS A 149 -17.50 -4.96 -20.65
CA HIS A 149 -17.85 -6.37 -20.83
C HIS A 149 -18.85 -6.83 -19.76
N PRO A 150 -20.13 -6.41 -19.84
CA PRO A 150 -21.15 -6.77 -18.86
C PRO A 150 -21.32 -8.28 -18.68
N GLU A 151 -21.11 -9.07 -19.74
CA GLU A 151 -21.17 -10.53 -19.72
C GLU A 151 -20.07 -11.16 -18.86
N VAL A 152 -18.90 -10.51 -18.74
CA VAL A 152 -17.80 -10.94 -17.86
C VAL A 152 -18.12 -10.52 -16.43
N GLN A 153 -18.61 -9.29 -16.26
CA GLN A 153 -19.04 -8.77 -14.95
C GLN A 153 -20.11 -9.66 -14.31
N GLU A 154 -21.12 -10.09 -15.07
CA GLU A 154 -22.20 -10.96 -14.59
C GLU A 154 -21.66 -12.29 -14.08
N LYS A 155 -20.77 -12.95 -14.84
CA LYS A 155 -20.12 -14.20 -14.43
C LYS A 155 -19.27 -14.05 -13.17
N ILE A 156 -18.55 -12.94 -13.02
CA ILE A 156 -17.79 -12.65 -11.79
C ILE A 156 -18.75 -12.44 -10.63
N SER A 157 -19.87 -11.74 -10.84
CA SER A 157 -20.89 -11.55 -9.81
C SER A 157 -21.53 -12.87 -9.37
N GLU A 158 -21.81 -13.77 -10.30
CA GLU A 158 -22.32 -15.12 -10.01
C GLU A 158 -21.29 -15.94 -9.22
N GLU A 159 -20.02 -15.94 -9.66
CA GLU A 159 -18.93 -16.62 -8.96
C GLU A 159 -18.74 -16.08 -7.53
N ALA A 160 -18.78 -14.74 -7.39
CA ALA A 160 -18.70 -14.09 -6.10
C ALA A 160 -19.88 -14.44 -5.18
N ALA A 161 -21.10 -14.50 -5.73
CA ALA A 161 -22.28 -14.89 -4.97
C ALA A 161 -22.20 -16.34 -4.47
N VAL A 162 -21.67 -17.26 -5.29
CA VAL A 162 -21.48 -18.67 -4.89
C VAL A 162 -20.39 -18.78 -3.82
N ALA A 163 -19.24 -18.14 -4.02
CA ALA A 163 -18.13 -18.18 -3.06
C ALA A 163 -18.49 -17.51 -1.73
N GLY A 164 -19.22 -16.38 -1.78
CA GLY A 164 -19.69 -15.63 -0.62
C GLY A 164 -21.00 -16.14 0.00
N GLN A 165 -21.46 -17.33 -0.39
CA GLN A 165 -22.67 -17.99 0.13
C GLN A 165 -23.94 -17.12 0.08
N ALA A 166 -24.14 -16.36 -0.99
CA ALA A 166 -25.32 -15.55 -1.27
C ALA A 166 -25.91 -14.85 -0.03
N THR A 167 -25.09 -14.05 0.64
CA THR A 167 -25.48 -13.31 1.85
C THR A 167 -26.33 -12.09 1.50
N SER A 168 -27.20 -11.69 2.44
CA SER A 168 -28.16 -10.59 2.26
C SER A 168 -27.60 -9.20 2.57
N SER A 169 -26.39 -9.10 3.12
CA SER A 169 -25.74 -7.83 3.47
C SER A 169 -24.28 -7.78 2.99
N ILE A 170 -23.78 -6.58 2.72
CA ILE A 170 -22.39 -6.34 2.31
C ILE A 170 -21.41 -6.76 3.41
N ASP A 171 -21.76 -6.56 4.67
CA ASP A 171 -20.91 -6.95 5.81
C ASP A 171 -20.78 -8.46 5.92
N ASP A 172 -21.88 -9.20 5.71
CA ASP A 172 -21.86 -10.66 5.74
C ASP A 172 -21.10 -11.23 4.53
N PHE A 173 -21.24 -10.59 3.37
CA PHE A 173 -20.41 -10.90 2.20
C PHE A 173 -18.93 -10.69 2.53
N SER A 174 -18.54 -9.54 3.08
CA SER A 174 -17.15 -9.26 3.45
C SER A 174 -16.60 -10.27 4.46
N ARG A 175 -17.39 -10.72 5.43
CA ARG A 175 -16.99 -11.75 6.41
C ARG A 175 -16.87 -13.14 5.79
N SER A 176 -17.62 -13.42 4.73
CA SER A 176 -17.57 -14.70 4.02
C SER A 176 -16.35 -14.86 3.11
N LEU A 177 -15.69 -13.75 2.74
CA LEU A 177 -14.47 -13.73 1.91
C LEU A 177 -13.23 -14.16 2.70
N ASN A 178 -13.12 -15.45 2.98
CA ASN A 178 -11.90 -16.06 3.52
C ASN A 178 -11.01 -16.64 2.41
N ASP A 179 -9.82 -17.14 2.77
CA ASP A 179 -8.87 -17.72 1.82
C ASP A 179 -9.48 -18.85 0.98
N GLU A 180 -10.35 -19.67 1.56
CA GLU A 180 -11.02 -20.76 0.83
C GLU A 180 -12.01 -20.21 -0.21
N ALA A 181 -12.78 -19.19 0.13
CA ALA A 181 -13.70 -18.52 -0.78
C ALA A 181 -12.94 -17.84 -1.93
N LEU A 182 -11.88 -17.09 -1.62
CA LEU A 182 -11.04 -16.43 -2.61
C LEU A 182 -10.37 -17.43 -3.56
N ASN A 183 -9.90 -18.57 -3.04
CA ASN A 183 -9.30 -19.63 -3.86
C ASN A 183 -10.28 -20.26 -4.85
N LYS A 184 -11.60 -20.14 -4.65
CA LYS A 184 -12.63 -20.64 -5.57
C LYS A 184 -13.01 -19.62 -6.65
N MET A 185 -12.55 -18.37 -6.56
CA MET A 185 -12.88 -17.29 -7.51
C MET A 185 -11.95 -17.31 -8.74
N HIS A 186 -11.97 -18.43 -9.48
CA HIS A 186 -11.07 -18.66 -10.61
C HIS A 186 -11.35 -17.71 -11.79
N TYR A 187 -12.60 -17.38 -12.05
CA TYR A 187 -13.00 -16.51 -13.15
C TYR A 187 -12.63 -15.05 -12.86
N LEU A 188 -12.83 -14.57 -11.63
CA LEU A 188 -12.32 -13.28 -11.17
C LEU A 188 -10.80 -13.20 -11.35
N HIS A 189 -10.06 -14.23 -10.91
CA HIS A 189 -8.61 -14.27 -11.07
C HIS A 189 -8.20 -14.24 -12.55
N ALA A 190 -8.91 -14.98 -13.42
CA ALA A 190 -8.67 -14.97 -14.86
C ALA A 190 -8.93 -13.57 -15.47
N ALA A 191 -10.01 -12.90 -15.08
CA ALA A 191 -10.34 -11.55 -15.57
C ALA A 191 -9.34 -10.48 -15.08
N LEU A 192 -8.88 -10.57 -13.83
CA LEU A 192 -7.82 -9.71 -13.31
C LEU A 192 -6.50 -9.95 -14.07
N THR A 193 -6.15 -11.20 -14.30
CA THR A 193 -4.94 -11.56 -15.05
C THR A 193 -5.00 -11.08 -16.50
N GLU A 194 -6.15 -11.23 -17.16
CA GLU A 194 -6.36 -10.73 -18.53
C GLU A 194 -6.32 -9.20 -18.60
N THR A 195 -6.86 -8.53 -17.57
CA THR A 195 -6.74 -7.07 -17.43
C THR A 195 -5.27 -6.67 -17.34
N LEU A 196 -4.46 -7.33 -16.52
CA LEU A 196 -3.02 -7.05 -16.40
C LEU A 196 -2.23 -7.41 -17.66
N ARG A 197 -2.67 -8.40 -18.44
CA ARG A 197 -2.09 -8.74 -19.75
C ARG A 197 -2.29 -7.61 -20.76
N LEU A 198 -3.44 -6.95 -20.74
CA LEU A 198 -3.78 -5.85 -21.64
C LEU A 198 -3.27 -4.49 -21.14
N TYR A 199 -3.37 -4.25 -19.84
CA TYR A 199 -3.07 -2.99 -19.15
C TYR A 199 -2.19 -3.24 -17.93
N PRO A 200 -0.89 -3.55 -18.13
CA PRO A 200 0.01 -3.78 -17.02
C PRO A 200 0.24 -2.48 -16.23
N SER A 201 0.10 -2.53 -14.89
CA SER A 201 0.32 -1.36 -14.02
C SER A 201 1.75 -0.83 -14.06
N LEU A 202 2.72 -1.69 -14.40
CA LEU A 202 4.11 -1.33 -14.63
C LEU A 202 4.51 -1.74 -16.05
N PRO A 203 4.29 -0.87 -17.06
CA PRO A 203 4.56 -1.20 -18.46
C PRO A 203 6.05 -1.18 -18.83
N LEU A 204 6.91 -0.59 -17.99
CA LEU A 204 8.33 -0.39 -18.26
C LEU A 204 9.17 -0.76 -17.03
N ILE A 205 10.19 -1.59 -17.24
CA ILE A 205 11.22 -1.92 -16.26
C ILE A 205 12.56 -1.47 -16.84
N LEU A 206 13.28 -0.63 -16.10
CA LEU A 206 14.60 -0.12 -16.49
C LEU A 206 15.68 -0.99 -15.83
N PHE A 207 16.50 -1.68 -16.63
CA PHE A 207 17.54 -2.60 -16.13
C PHE A 207 18.92 -1.94 -15.91
N TYR A 208 19.04 -0.64 -16.16
CA TYR A 208 20.32 0.07 -16.12
C TYR A 208 20.23 1.34 -15.26
N PHE A 209 20.27 1.16 -13.94
CA PHE A 209 20.61 2.20 -12.96
C PHE A 209 21.41 1.58 -11.82
#